data_AF-A0AAD4CZV2-F1
#
_entry.id   AF-A0AAD4CZV2-F1
#
_cell.length_a   1.000
_cell.length_b   1.000
_cell.length_c   1.000
_cell.angle_alpha   90.00
_cell.angle_beta   90.00
_cell.angle_gamma   90.00
#
_symmetry.space_group_name_H-M   'P 1'
#
loop_
_entity.id
_entity.type
_entity.pdbx_description
1 polymer ?
#
loop_
_entity_poly.entity_id
_entity_poly.type
_entity_poly.pdbx_seq_one_letter_code
_entity_poly.pdbx_strand_id
1 'polypeptide(L)'
;MALIGACTSSSEQDRDLAHLLLDVAEEVLFSHPIFSDDSSSTREWQTDETGVSVLQATYFMCILQKWEGNDAAKRRIQRSRFTMFVAATRSLGLSRGTHGDVKFGTGFGVDSWRRYIRREEMIRTFSFVFLLDSAFVIFHNSVPRMVLQEMAIDIPCPEEWFQASSPEEFICLTNSYPTETKSSTLLSESVRHLCTESPDIDIVAYLGNSASKLGLFTIATGNLHTGYVKVYTIDKPLAIHGLIFHQKMSYTPLPFARTLLSKALNRWTAAWQLNLERLGPPDPYLPLWKEDGFIGHADGFAALAQIHLERANTSQKKWNELIQQLPVSARNTVDGMATFDQTDMDQVANLIMAAEMLHLDEGDRVPYAP
;
A
#
# COMPACT_ATOMS: atom_id res chain seq x y z
N MET A 1 -12.07 -12.72 -11.50
CA MET A 1 -11.18 -12.98 -12.65
C MET A 1 -11.89 -12.88 -14.01
N ALA A 2 -12.93 -13.66 -14.30
CA ALA A 2 -13.62 -13.60 -15.60
C ALA A 2 -14.13 -12.19 -15.96
N LEU A 3 -14.75 -11.47 -15.01
CA LEU A 3 -15.19 -10.09 -15.20
C LEU A 3 -14.03 -9.12 -15.55
N ILE A 4 -12.89 -9.24 -14.86
CA ILE A 4 -11.70 -8.43 -15.15
C ILE A 4 -11.23 -8.69 -16.58
N GLY A 5 -11.12 -9.96 -16.98
CA GLY A 5 -10.73 -10.34 -18.33
C GLY A 5 -11.70 -9.83 -19.40
N ALA A 6 -13.00 -9.83 -19.11
CA ALA A 6 -14.03 -9.31 -20.01
C ALA A 6 -13.93 -7.78 -20.17
N CYS A 7 -13.69 -7.02 -19.08
CA CYS A 7 -13.41 -5.57 -19.15
C CYS A 7 -12.19 -5.24 -20.01
N THR A 8 -11.16 -6.09 -19.99
CA THR A 8 -9.93 -5.91 -20.81
C THR A 8 -9.98 -6.61 -22.16
N SER A 9 -11.13 -7.20 -22.55
CA SER A 9 -11.26 -7.96 -23.79
C SER A 9 -11.15 -7.05 -25.02
N SER A 10 -10.58 -7.58 -26.11
CA SER A 10 -10.60 -6.89 -27.40
C SER A 10 -12.02 -6.80 -28.00
N SER A 11 -12.92 -7.71 -27.60
CA SER A 11 -14.33 -7.71 -28.00
C SER A 11 -15.13 -6.62 -27.28
N GLU A 12 -15.77 -5.73 -28.05
CA GLU A 12 -16.66 -4.71 -27.50
C GLU A 12 -17.87 -5.31 -26.77
N GLN A 13 -18.43 -6.39 -27.32
CA GLN A 13 -19.55 -7.09 -26.70
C GLN A 13 -19.21 -7.65 -25.31
N ASP A 14 -18.00 -8.16 -25.12
CA ASP A 14 -17.55 -8.68 -23.82
C ASP A 14 -17.43 -7.54 -22.80
N ARG A 15 -16.89 -6.39 -23.23
CA ARG A 15 -16.76 -5.21 -22.38
C ARG A 15 -18.14 -4.67 -21.98
N ASP A 16 -19.05 -4.52 -22.94
CA ASP A 16 -20.41 -4.05 -22.67
C ASP A 16 -21.16 -4.95 -21.69
N LEU A 17 -21.07 -6.27 -21.89
CA LEU A 17 -21.64 -7.26 -20.96
C LEU A 17 -20.97 -7.18 -19.59
N ALA A 18 -19.65 -6.99 -19.51
CA ALA A 18 -18.95 -6.84 -18.25
C ALA A 18 -19.44 -5.61 -17.49
N HIS A 19 -19.56 -4.45 -18.15
CA HIS A 19 -20.07 -3.22 -17.52
C HIS A 19 -21.50 -3.37 -16.99
N LEU A 20 -22.38 -4.10 -17.70
CA LEU A 20 -23.74 -4.41 -17.22
C LEU A 20 -23.74 -5.28 -15.96
N LEU A 21 -22.71 -6.11 -15.78
CA LEU A 21 -22.59 -7.05 -14.65
C LEU A 21 -21.82 -6.48 -13.45
N LEU A 22 -21.09 -5.37 -13.60
CA LEU A 22 -20.27 -4.81 -12.51
C LEU A 22 -21.08 -4.50 -11.25
N ASP A 23 -22.18 -3.76 -11.41
CA ASP A 23 -23.03 -3.38 -10.28
C ASP A 23 -23.70 -4.62 -9.66
N VAL A 24 -24.12 -5.59 -10.47
CA VAL A 24 -24.70 -6.86 -9.97
C VAL A 24 -23.68 -7.66 -9.19
N ALA A 25 -22.46 -7.80 -9.72
CA ALA A 25 -21.38 -8.55 -9.08
C ALA A 25 -20.91 -7.87 -7.78
N GLU A 26 -20.87 -6.54 -7.75
CA GLU A 26 -20.64 -5.78 -6.52
C GLU A 26 -21.73 -6.09 -5.48
N GLU A 27 -23.01 -5.98 -5.83
CA GLU A 27 -24.10 -6.23 -4.87
C GLU A 27 -24.08 -7.66 -4.34
N VAL A 28 -23.85 -8.66 -5.20
CA VAL A 28 -23.73 -10.06 -4.79
C VAL A 28 -22.58 -10.23 -3.78
N LEU A 29 -21.43 -9.63 -4.06
CA LEU A 29 -20.27 -9.74 -3.17
C LEU A 29 -20.50 -9.07 -1.82
N PHE A 30 -21.07 -7.87 -1.81
CA PHE A 30 -21.35 -7.14 -0.57
C PHE A 30 -22.59 -7.65 0.18
N SER A 31 -23.41 -8.51 -0.42
CA SER A 31 -24.44 -9.27 0.28
C SER A 31 -23.88 -10.43 1.11
N HIS A 32 -22.58 -10.73 0.99
CA HIS A 32 -21.95 -11.83 1.71
C HIS A 32 -22.02 -11.59 3.24
N PRO A 33 -22.29 -12.63 4.06
CA PRO A 33 -22.44 -12.51 5.52
C PRO A 33 -21.23 -11.89 6.25
N ILE A 34 -20.03 -11.96 5.68
CA ILE A 34 -18.82 -11.32 6.24
C ILE A 34 -18.96 -9.80 6.38
N PHE A 35 -19.85 -9.18 5.60
CA PHE A 35 -20.14 -7.74 5.65
C PHE A 35 -21.37 -7.42 6.51
N SER A 36 -22.01 -8.42 7.12
CA SER A 36 -23.14 -8.24 8.00
C SER A 36 -22.67 -8.01 9.44
N ASP A 37 -23.32 -7.08 10.15
CA ASP A 37 -23.04 -6.79 11.57
C ASP A 37 -23.54 -7.90 12.54
N ASP A 38 -24.20 -8.93 12.02
CA ASP A 38 -24.81 -9.98 12.84
C ASP A 38 -23.75 -11.00 13.31
N SER A 39 -23.26 -10.80 14.54
CA SER A 39 -22.25 -11.61 15.23
C SER A 39 -22.57 -13.12 15.32
N SER A 40 -23.82 -13.53 15.13
CA SER A 40 -24.25 -14.94 15.13
C SER A 40 -23.88 -15.63 13.82
N SER A 41 -24.09 -14.94 12.70
CA SER A 41 -23.88 -15.44 11.33
C SER A 41 -22.41 -15.55 10.95
N THR A 42 -21.54 -14.79 11.63
CA THR A 42 -20.11 -14.74 11.31
C THR A 42 -19.39 -16.04 11.65
N ARG A 43 -19.86 -16.84 12.62
CA ARG A 43 -19.14 -18.04 13.10
C ARG A 43 -19.32 -19.29 12.24
N GLU A 44 -20.39 -19.40 11.46
CA GLU A 44 -20.73 -20.65 10.76
C GLU A 44 -19.95 -20.86 9.44
N TRP A 45 -19.40 -19.80 8.86
CA TRP A 45 -18.69 -19.83 7.56
C TRP A 45 -17.18 -19.59 7.69
N GLN A 46 -16.66 -19.50 8.92
CA GLN A 46 -15.29 -19.14 9.27
C GLN A 46 -14.30 -20.30 9.08
N THR A 47 -14.03 -20.70 7.83
CA THR A 47 -12.65 -21.06 7.53
C THR A 47 -11.91 -19.78 7.17
N ASP A 48 -10.67 -19.64 7.65
CA ASP A 48 -9.83 -18.50 7.30
C ASP A 48 -9.68 -18.34 5.79
N GLU A 49 -9.66 -19.46 5.07
CA GLU A 49 -9.58 -19.53 3.62
C GLU A 49 -10.79 -18.87 2.95
N THR A 50 -12.01 -19.23 3.33
CA THR A 50 -13.22 -18.61 2.75
C THR A 50 -13.28 -17.11 3.02
N GLY A 51 -12.95 -16.70 4.25
CA GLY A 51 -12.92 -15.28 4.61
C GLY A 51 -11.92 -14.49 3.78
N VAL A 52 -10.69 -15.00 3.65
CA VAL A 52 -9.63 -14.37 2.84
C VAL A 52 -10.01 -14.32 1.36
N SER A 53 -10.56 -15.39 0.79
CA SER A 53 -11.01 -15.40 -0.61
C SER A 53 -12.10 -14.35 -0.89
N VAL A 54 -13.04 -14.16 0.04
CA VAL A 54 -14.07 -13.12 -0.11
C VAL A 54 -13.45 -11.72 -0.03
N LEU A 55 -12.51 -11.49 0.88
CA LEU A 55 -11.77 -10.22 0.93
C LEU A 55 -10.97 -9.96 -0.35
N GLN A 56 -10.30 -10.98 -0.90
CA GLN A 56 -9.56 -10.87 -2.18
C GLN A 56 -10.50 -10.52 -3.33
N ALA A 57 -11.64 -11.18 -3.45
CA ALA A 57 -12.66 -10.84 -4.43
C ALA A 57 -13.15 -9.39 -4.26
N THR A 58 -13.29 -8.94 -3.01
CA THR A 58 -13.75 -7.58 -2.66
C THR A 58 -12.74 -6.53 -3.04
N TYR A 59 -11.45 -6.80 -2.80
CA TYR A 59 -10.35 -5.95 -3.25
C TYR A 59 -10.42 -5.75 -4.77
N PHE A 60 -10.49 -6.85 -5.54
CA PHE A 60 -10.58 -6.77 -7.00
C PHE A 60 -11.83 -6.04 -7.47
N MET A 61 -12.98 -6.27 -6.83
CA MET A 61 -14.22 -5.57 -7.17
C MET A 61 -14.11 -4.07 -6.92
N CYS A 62 -13.51 -3.65 -5.81
CA CYS A 62 -13.30 -2.23 -5.51
C CYS A 62 -12.41 -1.56 -6.56
N ILE A 63 -11.33 -2.22 -7.00
CA ILE A 63 -10.46 -1.70 -8.07
C ILE A 63 -11.22 -1.63 -9.39
N LEU A 64 -11.91 -2.71 -9.75
CA LEU A 64 -12.61 -2.80 -11.02
C LEU A 64 -13.71 -1.74 -11.13
N GLN A 65 -14.52 -1.54 -10.09
CA GLN A 65 -15.51 -0.47 -10.04
C GLN A 65 -14.89 0.94 -10.03
N LYS A 66 -13.67 1.09 -9.50
CA LYS A 66 -12.97 2.37 -9.54
C LYS A 66 -12.48 2.72 -10.94
N TRP A 67 -12.05 1.72 -11.72
CA TRP A 67 -11.52 1.90 -13.07
C TRP A 67 -12.65 1.94 -14.12
N GLU A 68 -13.48 0.91 -14.14
CA GLU A 68 -14.47 0.63 -15.19
C GLU A 68 -15.90 1.03 -14.81
N GLY A 69 -16.15 1.29 -13.51
CA GLY A 69 -17.47 1.66 -13.02
C GLY A 69 -17.87 3.09 -13.40
N ASN A 70 -19.17 3.37 -13.37
CA ASN A 70 -19.68 4.73 -13.53
C ASN A 70 -19.39 5.60 -12.27
N ASP A 71 -19.58 6.92 -12.37
CA ASP A 71 -19.28 7.82 -11.24
C ASP A 71 -20.07 7.53 -9.97
N ALA A 72 -21.28 6.98 -10.09
CA ALA A 72 -22.07 6.57 -8.94
C ALA A 72 -21.43 5.37 -8.24
N ALA A 73 -20.95 4.38 -8.99
CA ALA A 73 -20.20 3.23 -8.48
C ALA A 73 -18.88 3.67 -7.83
N LYS A 74 -18.09 4.53 -8.49
CA LYS A 74 -16.84 5.08 -7.92
C LYS A 74 -17.07 5.76 -6.56
N ARG A 75 -18.12 6.60 -6.46
CA ARG A 75 -18.52 7.26 -5.20
C ARG A 75 -19.03 6.26 -4.16
N ARG A 76 -19.79 5.25 -4.56
CA ARG A 76 -20.31 4.19 -3.68
C ARG A 76 -19.18 3.36 -3.07
N ILE A 77 -18.17 3.00 -3.88
CA ILE A 77 -16.95 2.34 -3.42
C ILE A 77 -16.27 3.18 -2.33
N GLN A 78 -15.98 4.44 -2.64
CA GLN A 78 -15.25 5.33 -1.74
C GLN A 78 -16.02 5.65 -0.45
N ARG A 79 -17.32 5.95 -0.52
CA ARG A 79 -18.10 6.41 0.64
C ARG A 79 -18.56 5.27 1.56
N SER A 80 -18.97 4.14 1.00
CA SER A 80 -19.68 3.10 1.75
C SER A 80 -18.97 1.76 1.71
N ARG A 81 -18.73 1.22 0.51
CA ARG A 81 -18.27 -0.18 0.37
C ARG A 81 -16.88 -0.39 0.94
N PHE A 82 -15.98 0.56 0.75
CA PHE A 82 -14.64 0.45 1.31
C PHE A 82 -14.64 0.49 2.84
N THR A 83 -15.55 1.22 3.47
CA THR A 83 -15.75 1.19 4.92
C THR A 83 -16.21 -0.18 5.41
N MET A 84 -17.15 -0.82 4.70
CA MET A 84 -17.57 -2.20 4.98
C MET A 84 -16.42 -3.18 4.79
N PHE A 85 -15.59 -2.98 3.76
CA PHE A 85 -14.43 -3.82 3.48
C PHE A 85 -13.37 -3.77 4.59
N VAL A 86 -13.08 -2.57 5.10
CA VAL A 86 -12.20 -2.39 6.26
C VAL A 86 -12.79 -3.04 7.51
N ALA A 87 -14.09 -2.89 7.77
CA ALA A 87 -14.75 -3.50 8.92
C ALA A 87 -14.68 -5.04 8.88
N ALA A 88 -14.97 -5.64 7.71
CA ALA A 88 -14.85 -7.08 7.50
C ALA A 88 -13.40 -7.57 7.69
N THR A 89 -12.42 -6.81 7.21
CA THR A 89 -10.99 -7.11 7.39
C THR A 89 -10.61 -7.11 8.87
N ARG A 90 -11.07 -6.13 9.65
CA ARG A 90 -10.86 -6.09 11.11
C ARG A 90 -11.53 -7.27 11.82
N SER A 91 -12.73 -7.66 11.38
CA SER A 91 -13.47 -8.79 11.97
C SER A 91 -12.75 -10.13 11.82
N LEU A 92 -11.96 -10.30 10.74
CA LEU A 92 -11.12 -11.48 10.54
C LEU A 92 -9.90 -11.52 11.47
N GLY A 93 -9.52 -10.38 12.06
CA GLY A 93 -8.44 -10.25 13.03
C GLY A 93 -7.07 -10.05 12.40
N LEU A 94 -6.66 -8.78 12.24
CA LEU A 94 -5.38 -8.39 11.65
C LEU A 94 -4.16 -9.03 12.36
N SER A 95 -4.21 -9.19 13.68
CA SER A 95 -3.13 -9.82 14.47
C SER A 95 -2.85 -11.28 14.09
N ARG A 96 -3.72 -11.90 13.30
CA ARG A 96 -3.55 -13.25 12.77
C ARG A 96 -2.67 -13.25 11.52
N GLY A 97 -2.35 -12.11 10.91
CA GLY A 97 -1.44 -12.03 9.77
C GLY A 97 0.02 -12.17 10.20
N THR A 98 0.39 -13.23 10.91
CA THR A 98 1.76 -13.46 11.38
C THR A 98 2.15 -14.92 11.19
N HIS A 99 3.33 -15.17 10.62
CA HIS A 99 3.86 -16.53 10.49
C HIS A 99 4.25 -17.10 11.85
N GLY A 100 4.67 -16.23 12.79
CA GLY A 100 5.21 -16.65 14.09
C GLY A 100 6.57 -17.32 13.93
N ASP A 101 6.96 -18.16 14.90
CA ASP A 101 8.27 -18.84 14.90
C ASP A 101 8.30 -20.08 13.99
N VAL A 102 8.00 -19.91 12.70
CA VAL A 102 8.10 -20.99 11.72
C VAL A 102 9.57 -21.29 11.46
N LYS A 103 9.96 -22.55 11.68
CA LYS A 103 11.29 -23.06 11.35
C LYS A 103 11.25 -23.86 10.06
N PHE A 104 11.93 -23.37 9.04
CA PHE A 104 12.16 -24.08 7.79
C PHE A 104 13.28 -25.10 8.02
N GLY A 105 12.96 -26.39 8.08
CA GLY A 105 13.92 -27.45 8.42
C GLY A 105 13.50 -28.81 7.91
N THR A 106 14.23 -29.86 8.29
CA THR A 106 14.13 -31.25 7.76
C THR A 106 12.78 -31.95 8.00
N GLY A 107 11.80 -31.30 8.63
CA GLY A 107 10.42 -31.77 8.80
C GLY A 107 9.36 -30.84 8.19
N PHE A 108 9.75 -29.83 7.40
CA PHE A 108 8.82 -28.92 6.73
C PHE A 108 8.17 -29.60 5.53
N GLY A 109 7.10 -30.36 5.81
CA GLY A 109 6.33 -31.08 4.79
C GLY A 109 5.29 -30.23 4.08
N VAL A 110 4.56 -30.88 3.15
CA VAL A 110 3.51 -30.28 2.33
C VAL A 110 2.45 -29.53 3.15
N ASP A 111 2.03 -30.08 4.29
CA ASP A 111 0.98 -29.45 5.12
C ASP A 111 1.45 -28.18 5.83
N SER A 112 2.72 -28.16 6.28
CA SER A 112 3.33 -26.98 6.88
C SER A 112 3.53 -25.88 5.84
N TRP A 113 3.97 -26.25 4.64
CA TRP A 113 4.10 -25.34 3.51
C TRP A 113 2.74 -24.75 3.10
N ARG A 114 1.70 -25.57 2.92
CA ARG A 114 0.34 -25.08 2.61
C ARG A 114 -0.19 -24.14 3.68
N ARG A 115 0.06 -24.42 4.96
CA ARG A 115 -0.34 -23.54 6.06
C ARG A 115 0.40 -22.21 6.02
N TYR A 116 1.70 -22.23 5.71
CA TYR A 116 2.50 -21.03 5.49
C TYR A 116 1.94 -20.20 4.33
N ILE A 117 1.65 -20.81 3.18
CA ILE A 117 1.09 -20.11 2.02
C ILE A 117 -0.28 -19.50 2.34
N ARG A 118 -1.17 -20.23 3.01
CA ARG A 118 -2.48 -19.68 3.44
C ARG A 118 -2.34 -18.49 4.38
N ARG A 119 -1.34 -18.52 5.26
CA ARG A 119 -1.02 -17.38 6.14
C ARG A 119 -0.49 -16.20 5.34
N GLU A 120 0.38 -16.46 4.36
CA GLU A 120 0.92 -15.44 3.48
C GLU A 120 -0.16 -14.81 2.60
N GLU A 121 -1.13 -15.58 2.09
CA GLU A 121 -2.31 -15.08 1.38
C GLU A 121 -3.09 -14.08 2.26
N MET A 122 -3.26 -14.39 3.55
CA MET A 122 -3.91 -13.50 4.51
C MET A 122 -3.11 -12.22 4.74
N ILE A 123 -1.79 -12.34 5.00
CA ILE A 123 -0.88 -11.20 5.19
C ILE A 123 -0.96 -10.26 3.99
N ARG A 124 -0.79 -10.80 2.78
CA ARG A 124 -0.83 -10.03 1.53
C ARG A 124 -2.19 -9.39 1.30
N THR A 125 -3.28 -10.09 1.60
CA THR A 125 -4.64 -9.53 1.50
C THR A 125 -4.79 -8.32 2.42
N PHE A 126 -4.34 -8.42 3.68
CA PHE A 126 -4.36 -7.29 4.61
C PHE A 126 -3.48 -6.14 4.14
N SER A 127 -2.27 -6.42 3.63
CA SER A 127 -1.41 -5.41 3.01
C SER A 127 -2.12 -4.71 1.84
N PHE A 128 -2.80 -5.45 0.96
CA PHE A 128 -3.53 -4.86 -0.17
C PHE A 128 -4.74 -4.02 0.24
N VAL A 129 -5.48 -4.38 1.30
CA VAL A 129 -6.54 -3.52 1.86
C VAL A 129 -5.94 -2.20 2.35
N PHE A 130 -4.81 -2.27 3.05
CA PHE A 130 -4.11 -1.09 3.55
C PHE A 130 -3.52 -0.21 2.44
N LEU A 131 -2.98 -0.83 1.39
CA LEU A 131 -2.54 -0.13 0.18
C LEU A 131 -3.69 0.57 -0.55
N LEU A 132 -4.87 -0.05 -0.60
CA LEU A 132 -6.05 0.54 -1.22
C LEU A 132 -6.58 1.74 -0.42
N ASP A 133 -6.62 1.65 0.93
CA ASP A 133 -6.88 2.82 1.78
C ASP A 133 -5.88 3.93 1.47
N SER A 134 -4.62 3.53 1.28
CA SER A 134 -3.55 4.48 1.04
C SER A 134 -3.69 5.20 -0.30
N ALA A 135 -4.06 4.47 -1.35
CA ALA A 135 -4.38 5.02 -2.66
C ALA A 135 -5.55 6.01 -2.60
N PHE A 136 -6.61 5.75 -1.81
CA PHE A 136 -7.73 6.69 -1.68
C PHE A 136 -7.34 8.04 -1.05
N VAL A 137 -6.33 8.04 -0.20
CA VAL A 137 -5.82 9.26 0.43
C VAL A 137 -4.89 9.99 -0.54
N ILE A 138 -3.97 9.27 -1.20
CA ILE A 138 -2.99 9.85 -2.14
C ILE A 138 -3.71 10.46 -3.34
N PHE A 139 -4.60 9.70 -3.98
CA PHE A 139 -5.19 10.07 -5.27
C PHE A 139 -6.53 10.79 -5.14
N HIS A 140 -7.28 10.56 -4.05
CA HIS A 140 -8.64 11.09 -3.89
C HIS A 140 -8.82 11.92 -2.62
N ASN A 141 -7.73 12.24 -1.92
CA ASN A 141 -7.72 13.07 -0.70
C ASN A 141 -8.74 12.61 0.36
N SER A 142 -8.97 11.30 0.42
CA SER A 142 -9.90 10.70 1.39
C SER A 142 -9.29 10.72 2.79
N VAL A 143 -10.15 10.71 3.81
CA VAL A 143 -9.69 10.40 5.17
C VAL A 143 -9.26 8.92 5.19
N PRO A 144 -8.06 8.60 5.72
CA PRO A 144 -7.65 7.22 5.93
C PRO A 144 -8.64 6.47 6.82
N ARG A 145 -9.02 5.26 6.45
CA ARG A 145 -9.94 4.40 7.21
C ARG A 145 -9.21 3.32 8.00
N MET A 146 -7.95 3.04 7.67
CA MET A 146 -7.09 2.11 8.40
C MET A 146 -5.96 2.84 9.15
N VAL A 147 -5.48 2.19 10.20
CA VAL A 147 -4.42 2.71 11.08
C VAL A 147 -3.21 1.79 10.97
N LEU A 148 -1.99 2.32 10.84
CA LEU A 148 -0.81 1.44 10.80
C LEU A 148 -0.66 0.60 12.09
N GLN A 149 -1.02 1.15 13.25
CA GLN A 149 -0.86 0.43 14.52
C GLN A 149 -1.77 -0.82 14.63
N GLU A 150 -2.89 -0.88 13.90
CA GLU A 150 -3.70 -2.12 13.82
C GLU A 150 -3.13 -3.11 12.79
N MET A 151 -2.22 -2.68 11.91
CA MET A 151 -1.48 -3.54 10.98
C MET A 151 -0.34 -4.30 11.70
N ALA A 152 -0.71 -5.02 12.76
CA ALA A 152 0.14 -5.97 13.47
C ALA A 152 0.27 -7.27 12.66
N ILE A 153 0.70 -7.11 11.40
CA ILE A 153 0.95 -8.19 10.44
C ILE A 153 2.44 -8.25 10.16
N ASP A 154 2.91 -9.43 9.78
CA ASP A 154 4.27 -9.61 9.26
C ASP A 154 4.44 -8.86 7.93
N ILE A 155 5.69 -8.51 7.62
CA ILE A 155 6.03 -8.08 6.28
C ILE A 155 5.83 -9.27 5.31
N PRO A 156 5.14 -9.08 4.16
CA PRO A 156 4.97 -10.13 3.17
C PRO A 156 6.32 -10.76 2.77
N CYS A 157 6.35 -12.08 2.61
CA CYS A 157 7.57 -12.77 2.21
C CYS A 157 7.96 -12.42 0.76
N PRO A 158 9.22 -12.67 0.35
CA PRO A 158 9.65 -12.53 -1.04
C PRO A 158 8.71 -13.23 -2.04
N GLU A 159 8.59 -12.69 -3.24
CA GLU A 159 7.64 -13.19 -4.24
C GLU A 159 7.99 -14.61 -4.68
N GLU A 160 9.28 -14.91 -4.79
CA GLU A 160 9.80 -16.21 -5.16
C GLU A 160 9.37 -17.28 -4.16
N TRP A 161 9.32 -16.94 -2.87
CA TRP A 161 8.86 -17.86 -1.82
C TRP A 161 7.36 -18.12 -1.94
N PHE A 162 6.57 -17.07 -2.17
CA PHE A 162 5.13 -17.20 -2.31
C PHE A 162 4.73 -17.97 -3.57
N GLN A 163 5.47 -17.78 -4.67
CA GLN A 163 5.24 -18.41 -5.97
C GLN A 163 5.89 -19.80 -6.11
N ALA A 164 6.56 -20.31 -5.07
CA ALA A 164 7.10 -21.66 -5.08
C ALA A 164 6.00 -22.67 -5.43
N SER A 165 6.29 -23.62 -6.31
CA SER A 165 5.33 -24.63 -6.77
C SER A 165 5.34 -25.89 -5.91
N SER A 166 6.37 -26.06 -5.07
CA SER A 166 6.48 -27.18 -4.14
C SER A 166 7.19 -26.80 -2.84
N PRO A 167 7.01 -27.58 -1.76
CA PRO A 167 7.76 -27.38 -0.52
C PRO A 167 9.27 -27.47 -0.71
N GLU A 168 9.76 -28.33 -1.61
CA GLU A 168 11.18 -28.51 -1.89
C GLU A 168 11.77 -27.26 -2.54
N GLU A 169 11.05 -26.67 -3.51
CA GLU A 169 11.42 -25.39 -4.13
C GLU A 169 11.42 -24.26 -3.08
N PHE A 170 10.38 -24.19 -2.25
CA PHE A 170 10.28 -23.22 -1.16
C PHE A 170 11.46 -23.32 -0.18
N ILE A 171 11.83 -24.53 0.24
CA ILE A 171 12.98 -24.76 1.13
C ILE A 171 14.29 -24.37 0.43
N CYS A 172 14.44 -24.67 -0.86
CA CYS A 172 15.62 -24.28 -1.63
C CYS A 172 15.77 -22.75 -1.67
N LEU A 173 14.68 -22.03 -1.94
CA LEU A 173 14.66 -20.56 -2.02
C LEU A 173 14.93 -19.91 -0.66
N THR A 174 14.30 -20.40 0.41
CA THR A 174 14.54 -19.90 1.78
C THR A 174 15.98 -20.13 2.24
N ASN A 175 16.60 -21.26 1.89
CA ASN A 175 18.01 -21.53 2.22
C ASN A 175 19.01 -20.68 1.43
N SER A 176 18.62 -20.20 0.25
CA SER A 176 19.46 -19.32 -0.58
C SER A 176 19.46 -17.86 -0.08
N TYR A 177 18.52 -17.52 0.80
CA TYR A 177 18.43 -16.19 1.38
C TYR A 177 19.42 -16.00 2.54
N PRO A 178 19.91 -14.77 2.77
CA PRO A 178 20.87 -14.49 3.84
C PRO A 178 20.35 -14.93 5.20
N THR A 179 21.08 -15.82 5.88
CA THR A 179 20.65 -16.53 7.11
C THR A 179 20.64 -15.66 8.37
N GLU A 180 21.05 -14.39 8.29
CA GLU A 180 21.34 -13.54 9.45
C GLU A 180 20.13 -12.80 10.03
N THR A 181 19.01 -12.72 9.31
CA THR A 181 17.85 -11.94 9.76
C THR A 181 16.87 -12.81 10.55
N LYS A 182 17.27 -13.14 11.78
CA LYS A 182 16.42 -13.81 12.76
C LYS A 182 15.36 -12.84 13.30
N SER A 183 14.23 -12.78 12.60
CA SER A 183 12.86 -12.66 13.09
C SER A 183 12.07 -11.80 12.09
N SER A 184 11.00 -12.38 11.55
CA SER A 184 9.96 -11.60 10.86
C SER A 184 9.53 -10.47 11.80
N THR A 185 9.63 -9.24 11.33
CA THR A 185 9.20 -8.06 12.08
C THR A 185 7.84 -7.63 11.59
N LEU A 186 7.02 -7.10 12.51
CA LEU A 186 5.73 -6.57 12.14
C LEU A 186 5.92 -5.34 11.25
N LEU A 187 5.01 -5.14 10.31
CA LEU A 187 4.97 -3.97 9.44
C LEU A 187 5.05 -2.68 10.28
N SER A 188 4.22 -2.57 11.32
CA SER A 188 4.18 -1.41 12.20
C SER A 188 5.49 -1.16 12.99
N GLU A 189 6.19 -2.23 13.37
CA GLU A 189 7.48 -2.13 14.08
C GLU A 189 8.56 -1.67 13.11
N SER A 190 8.59 -2.21 11.89
CA SER A 190 9.53 -1.79 10.85
C SER A 190 9.45 -0.30 10.58
N VAL A 191 8.23 0.23 10.42
CA VAL A 191 8.10 1.67 10.21
C VAL A 191 8.42 2.47 11.47
N ARG A 192 8.21 1.94 12.68
CA ARG A 192 8.71 2.59 13.89
C ARG A 192 10.23 2.73 13.86
N HIS A 193 10.96 1.66 13.56
CA HIS A 193 12.43 1.67 13.54
C HIS A 193 13.02 2.56 12.45
N LEU A 194 12.38 2.69 11.29
CA LEU A 194 12.82 3.66 10.27
C LEU A 194 12.83 5.11 10.78
N CYS A 195 12.12 5.38 11.88
CA CYS A 195 11.73 6.72 12.26
C CYS A 195 12.24 7.17 13.61
N THR A 196 12.79 6.25 14.38
CA THR A 196 13.49 6.57 15.63
C THR A 196 14.85 7.20 15.32
N GLU A 197 15.38 7.98 16.26
CA GLU A 197 16.74 8.53 16.12
C GLU A 197 17.78 7.41 16.03
N SER A 198 17.64 6.39 16.88
CA SER A 198 18.43 5.16 16.90
C SER A 198 17.59 3.97 16.39
N PRO A 199 17.69 3.61 15.11
CA PRO A 199 17.02 2.42 14.58
C PRO A 199 17.68 1.15 15.11
N ASP A 200 16.93 0.05 15.09
CA ASP A 200 17.53 -1.27 15.28
C ASP A 200 18.25 -1.65 13.98
N ILE A 201 19.53 -1.96 14.08
CA ILE A 201 20.41 -2.23 12.94
C ILE A 201 19.97 -3.52 12.23
N ASP A 202 19.50 -4.52 12.97
CA ASP A 202 19.08 -5.80 12.41
C ASP A 202 17.79 -5.64 11.60
N ILE A 203 16.88 -4.78 12.06
CA ILE A 203 15.65 -4.46 11.33
C ILE A 203 15.96 -3.67 10.06
N VAL A 204 16.85 -2.68 10.11
CA VAL A 204 17.27 -1.93 8.90
C VAL A 204 17.99 -2.84 7.90
N ALA A 205 18.86 -3.72 8.40
CA ALA A 205 19.54 -4.72 7.57
C ALA A 205 18.53 -5.70 6.93
N TYR A 206 17.51 -6.13 7.67
CA TYR A 206 16.42 -6.95 7.14
C TYR A 206 15.66 -6.25 6.02
N LEU A 207 15.31 -4.97 6.21
CA LEU A 207 14.59 -4.20 5.19
C LEU A 207 15.39 -4.09 3.88
N GLY A 208 16.70 -3.88 3.96
CA GLY A 208 17.55 -3.82 2.76
C GLY A 208 17.78 -5.18 2.11
N ASN A 209 18.12 -6.19 2.91
CA ASN A 209 18.67 -7.46 2.39
C ASN A 209 17.64 -8.59 2.25
N SER A 210 16.48 -8.49 2.89
CA SER A 210 15.58 -9.64 3.05
C SER A 210 14.09 -9.31 2.83
N ALA A 211 13.65 -8.07 3.04
CA ALA A 211 12.25 -7.71 2.84
C ALA A 211 11.82 -7.83 1.36
N SER A 212 10.54 -8.16 1.17
CA SER A 212 9.94 -8.21 -0.17
C SER A 212 9.70 -6.81 -0.74
N LYS A 213 9.64 -6.71 -2.07
CA LYS A 213 9.24 -5.47 -2.77
C LYS A 213 7.86 -5.00 -2.32
N LEU A 214 6.89 -5.92 -2.18
CA LEU A 214 5.55 -5.61 -1.67
C LEU A 214 5.60 -5.05 -0.24
N GLY A 215 6.43 -5.64 0.62
CA GLY A 215 6.66 -5.16 1.98
C GLY A 215 7.20 -3.74 2.02
N LEU A 216 8.29 -3.47 1.28
CA LEU A 216 8.89 -2.15 1.17
C LEU A 216 7.92 -1.13 0.56
N PHE A 217 7.16 -1.52 -0.47
CA PHE A 217 6.13 -0.68 -1.06
C PHE A 217 5.02 -0.33 -0.07
N THR A 218 4.58 -1.31 0.73
CA THR A 218 3.57 -1.11 1.79
C THR A 218 4.08 -0.15 2.87
N ILE A 219 5.37 -0.19 3.20
CA ILE A 219 6.01 0.75 4.13
C ILE A 219 6.05 2.17 3.54
N ALA A 220 6.40 2.30 2.25
CA ALA A 220 6.51 3.59 1.57
C ALA A 220 5.16 4.29 1.43
N THR A 221 4.13 3.53 1.07
CA THR A 221 2.83 4.05 0.66
C THR A 221 1.78 4.01 1.76
N GLY A 222 2.02 3.26 2.83
CA GLY A 222 1.08 3.10 3.94
C GLY A 222 0.66 4.41 4.56
N ASN A 223 -0.63 4.52 4.92
CA ASN A 223 -1.21 5.69 5.58
C ASN A 223 -1.59 5.42 7.04
N LEU A 224 -1.60 6.49 7.85
CA LEU A 224 -2.08 6.46 9.23
C LEU A 224 -2.89 7.72 9.45
N HIS A 225 -4.11 7.65 10.02
CA HIS A 225 -4.76 8.76 10.76
C HIS A 225 -5.00 8.37 12.22
N THR A 226 -4.83 9.33 13.13
CA THR A 226 -5.30 9.31 14.52
C THR A 226 -6.58 10.14 14.64
N GLY A 227 -7.70 9.47 14.95
CA GLY A 227 -8.94 10.14 15.33
C GLY A 227 -8.77 10.98 16.61
N TYR A 228 -9.29 12.20 16.58
CA TYR A 228 -9.56 13.15 17.67
C TYR A 228 -9.35 12.65 19.11
N VAL A 229 -8.37 13.23 19.84
CA VAL A 229 -8.48 13.83 21.19
C VAL A 229 -7.15 14.56 21.51
N LYS A 230 -7.25 15.79 22.05
CA LYS A 230 -6.13 16.63 22.54
C LYS A 230 -5.44 16.02 23.76
N VAL A 231 -4.17 16.44 23.97
CA VAL A 231 -3.42 16.65 25.23
C VAL A 231 -2.10 15.85 25.27
N TYR A 232 -1.01 16.63 25.18
CA TYR A 232 0.38 16.45 25.61
C TYR A 232 1.06 15.06 25.60
N THR A 233 2.34 15.14 25.25
CA THR A 233 3.44 14.15 25.39
C THR A 233 3.46 12.97 24.42
N ILE A 234 4.47 13.04 23.54
CA ILE A 234 5.47 12.04 23.15
C ILE A 234 4.96 10.66 22.69
N ASP A 235 5.63 10.19 21.63
CA ASP A 235 5.44 8.93 20.90
C ASP A 235 4.29 8.95 19.89
N LYS A 236 4.63 8.87 18.59
CA LYS A 236 4.09 7.80 17.71
C LYS A 236 4.62 7.80 16.25
N PRO A 237 4.65 6.60 15.61
CA PRO A 237 5.45 6.21 14.44
C PRO A 237 4.72 6.26 13.08
N LEU A 238 5.47 5.96 11.99
CA LEU A 238 5.24 6.41 10.60
C LEU A 238 4.44 5.49 9.67
N ALA A 239 3.69 6.08 8.74
CA ALA A 239 3.18 5.57 7.46
C ALA A 239 3.25 6.75 6.44
N ILE A 240 4.29 6.83 5.60
CA ILE A 240 4.88 8.11 5.14
C ILE A 240 3.91 9.06 4.42
N HIS A 241 3.12 8.60 3.44
CA HIS A 241 2.16 9.45 2.71
C HIS A 241 1.03 9.99 3.60
N GLY A 242 0.52 9.14 4.49
CA GLY A 242 -0.59 9.49 5.37
C GLY A 242 -0.17 10.54 6.38
N LEU A 243 1.08 10.49 6.84
CA LEU A 243 1.63 11.49 7.75
C LEU A 243 1.77 12.85 7.09
N ILE A 244 2.17 12.86 5.82
CA ILE A 244 2.29 14.10 5.07
C ILE A 244 0.90 14.68 4.81
N PHE A 245 -0.08 13.83 4.52
CA PHE A 245 -1.48 14.24 4.48
C PHE A 245 -1.91 14.88 5.82
N HIS A 246 -1.60 14.29 6.98
CA HIS A 246 -1.93 14.92 8.28
C HIS A 246 -1.20 16.22 8.54
N GLN A 247 0.06 16.35 8.12
CA GLN A 247 0.78 17.61 8.22
C GLN A 247 0.10 18.70 7.38
N LYS A 248 -0.37 18.36 6.16
CA LYS A 248 -1.12 19.29 5.29
C LYS A 248 -2.48 19.68 5.88
N MET A 249 -3.16 18.75 6.54
CA MET A 249 -4.48 18.98 7.12
C MET A 249 -4.42 19.66 8.51
N SER A 250 -3.22 19.84 9.07
CA SER A 250 -3.00 20.48 10.37
C SER A 250 -2.89 22.01 10.26
N TYR A 251 -3.48 22.74 11.21
CA TYR A 251 -3.39 24.21 11.25
C TYR A 251 -1.98 24.76 11.45
N THR A 252 -1.02 23.95 11.94
CA THR A 252 0.38 24.38 12.12
C THR A 252 1.32 23.20 11.88
N PRO A 253 2.28 23.30 10.93
CA PRO A 253 3.26 22.25 10.70
C PRO A 253 4.25 22.17 11.87
N LEU A 254 4.48 20.96 12.40
CA LEU A 254 5.40 20.72 13.51
C LEU A 254 6.83 20.46 12.99
N PRO A 255 7.84 21.26 13.37
CA PRO A 255 9.20 21.15 12.82
C PRO A 255 9.91 19.82 13.09
N PHE A 256 9.62 19.16 14.21
CA PHE A 256 10.28 17.92 14.64
C PHE A 256 9.82 16.68 13.83
N ALA A 257 8.56 16.66 13.41
CA ALA A 257 8.05 15.56 12.58
C ALA A 257 8.81 15.51 11.24
N ARG A 258 9.08 16.66 10.63
CA ARG A 258 9.81 16.78 9.37
C ARG A 258 11.15 16.04 9.37
N THR A 259 11.96 16.23 10.42
CA THR A 259 13.29 15.62 10.49
C THR A 259 13.21 14.10 10.59
N LEU A 260 12.22 13.57 11.31
CA LEU A 260 12.02 12.12 11.41
C LEU A 260 11.46 11.53 10.12
N LEU A 261 10.51 12.21 9.46
CA LEU A 261 9.93 11.79 8.18
C LEU A 261 10.97 11.76 7.06
N SER A 262 11.81 12.79 6.97
CA SER A 262 12.90 12.84 6.00
C SER A 262 13.96 11.78 6.29
N LYS A 263 14.34 11.56 7.55
CA LYS A 263 15.24 10.46 7.93
C LYS A 263 14.67 9.08 7.55
N ALA A 264 13.38 8.87 7.78
CA ALA A 264 12.71 7.61 7.46
C ALA A 264 12.62 7.37 5.95
N LEU A 265 12.27 8.41 5.17
CA LEU A 265 12.31 8.36 3.71
C LEU A 265 13.71 8.01 3.22
N ASN A 266 14.76 8.68 3.71
CA ASN A 266 16.14 8.41 3.30
C ASN A 266 16.58 6.97 3.64
N ARG A 267 16.23 6.48 4.83
CA ARG A 267 16.53 5.10 5.24
C ARG A 267 15.75 4.08 4.41
N TRP A 268 14.48 4.36 4.12
CA TRP A 268 13.67 3.53 3.23
C TRP A 268 14.27 3.51 1.82
N THR A 269 14.69 4.65 1.27
CA THR A 269 15.31 4.75 -0.06
C THR A 269 16.60 3.93 -0.12
N ALA A 270 17.44 4.01 0.91
CA ALA A 270 18.64 3.18 1.00
C ALA A 270 18.30 1.68 1.05
N ALA A 271 17.29 1.29 1.83
CA ALA A 271 16.82 -0.10 1.88
C ALA A 271 16.26 -0.58 0.53
N TRP A 272 15.49 0.26 -0.16
CA TRP A 272 14.95 -0.02 -1.49
C TRP A 272 16.05 -0.21 -2.53
N GLN A 273 17.07 0.66 -2.54
CA GLN A 273 18.22 0.56 -3.44
C GLN A 273 19.00 -0.74 -3.21
N LEU A 274 19.31 -1.08 -1.95
CA LEU A 274 19.96 -2.36 -1.61
C LEU A 274 19.14 -3.56 -2.08
N ASN A 275 17.81 -3.48 -1.98
CA ASN A 275 16.92 -4.54 -2.43
C ASN A 275 16.96 -4.71 -3.97
N LEU A 276 16.98 -3.61 -4.72
CA LEU A 276 17.12 -3.61 -6.17
C LEU A 276 18.49 -4.15 -6.61
N GLU A 277 19.57 -3.74 -5.95
CA GLU A 277 20.92 -4.24 -6.22
C GLU A 277 21.01 -5.76 -6.00
N ARG A 278 20.39 -6.26 -4.92
CA ARG A 278 20.35 -7.69 -4.61
C ARG A 278 19.56 -8.50 -5.64
N LEU A 279 18.40 -8.01 -6.06
CA LEU A 279 17.53 -8.70 -7.01
C LEU A 279 18.03 -8.60 -8.45
N GLY A 280 18.86 -7.60 -8.73
CA GLY A 280 19.33 -7.32 -10.09
C GLY A 280 18.23 -6.75 -10.99
N PRO A 281 18.56 -6.53 -12.26
CA PRO A 281 17.58 -6.04 -13.23
C PRO A 281 16.44 -7.05 -13.44
N PRO A 282 15.22 -6.60 -13.79
CA PRO A 282 14.12 -7.49 -14.13
C PRO A 282 14.53 -8.44 -15.26
N ASP A 283 14.15 -9.71 -15.15
CA ASP A 283 14.35 -10.67 -16.24
C ASP A 283 13.46 -10.27 -17.43
N PRO A 284 14.02 -9.95 -18.61
CA PRO A 284 13.24 -9.53 -19.77
C PRO A 284 12.35 -10.64 -20.35
N TYR A 285 12.55 -11.89 -19.93
CA TYR A 285 11.75 -13.05 -20.37
C TYR A 285 10.70 -13.49 -19.35
N LEU A 286 10.56 -12.77 -18.24
CA LEU A 286 9.56 -13.08 -17.23
C LEU A 286 8.16 -12.90 -17.83
N PRO A 287 7.22 -13.84 -17.63
CA PRO A 287 5.84 -13.64 -18.02
C PRO A 287 5.26 -12.36 -17.37
N LEU A 288 4.46 -11.59 -18.11
CA LEU A 288 3.86 -10.32 -17.64
C LEU A 288 3.19 -10.42 -16.25
N TRP A 289 2.56 -11.56 -15.93
CA TRP A 289 1.88 -11.76 -14.64
C TRP A 289 2.85 -11.96 -13.46
N LYS A 290 4.14 -12.18 -13.73
CA LYS A 290 5.21 -12.27 -12.74
C LYS A 290 6.03 -10.98 -12.61
N GLU A 291 5.80 -10.01 -13.48
CA GLU A 291 6.45 -8.70 -13.35
C GLU A 291 6.00 -8.01 -12.06
N ASP A 292 6.83 -7.12 -11.53
CA ASP A 292 6.53 -6.40 -10.27
C ASP A 292 5.30 -5.49 -10.38
N GLY A 293 4.85 -5.18 -11.61
CA GLY A 293 3.76 -4.27 -11.88
C GLY A 293 3.98 -2.90 -11.22
N PHE A 294 2.93 -2.32 -10.64
CA PHE A 294 3.00 -1.00 -10.01
C PHE A 294 3.94 -0.93 -8.79
N ILE A 295 4.24 -2.07 -8.15
CA ILE A 295 5.12 -2.15 -6.98
C ILE A 295 6.56 -1.79 -7.39
N GLY A 296 6.94 -2.09 -8.64
CA GLY A 296 8.25 -1.72 -9.19
C GLY A 296 8.51 -0.21 -9.23
N HIS A 297 7.45 0.61 -9.19
CA HIS A 297 7.53 2.07 -9.21
C HIS A 297 7.54 2.70 -7.81
N ALA A 298 7.94 1.95 -6.77
CA ALA A 298 7.96 2.43 -5.38
C ALA A 298 8.77 3.72 -5.19
N ASP A 299 9.82 3.91 -5.99
CA ASP A 299 10.65 5.12 -6.07
C ASP A 299 9.82 6.35 -6.47
N GLY A 300 8.93 6.23 -7.46
CA GLY A 300 8.00 7.29 -7.85
C GLY A 300 7.04 7.67 -6.72
N PHE A 301 6.56 6.68 -5.96
CA PHE A 301 5.74 6.94 -4.78
C PHE A 301 6.55 7.60 -3.65
N ALA A 302 7.81 7.23 -3.44
CA ALA A 302 8.68 7.87 -2.46
C ALA A 302 9.02 9.32 -2.83
N ALA A 303 9.28 9.58 -4.12
CA ALA A 303 9.45 10.93 -4.64
C ALA A 303 8.18 11.78 -4.42
N LEU A 304 7.00 11.22 -4.70
CA LEU A 304 5.72 11.89 -4.41
C LEU A 304 5.55 12.21 -2.92
N ALA A 305 5.99 11.32 -2.02
CA ALA A 305 6.01 11.59 -0.59
C ALA A 305 6.97 12.76 -0.25
N GLN A 306 8.17 12.76 -0.81
CA GLN A 306 9.13 13.85 -0.61
C GLN A 306 8.55 15.19 -1.07
N ILE A 307 7.95 15.25 -2.27
CA ILE A 307 7.27 16.43 -2.81
C ILE A 307 6.14 16.88 -1.89
N HIS A 308 5.32 15.95 -1.42
CA HIS A 308 4.25 16.28 -0.49
C HIS A 308 4.80 16.85 0.82
N LEU A 309 5.91 16.32 1.35
CA LEU A 309 6.56 16.77 2.57
C LEU A 309 7.10 18.20 2.39
N GLU A 310 7.70 18.50 1.25
CA GLU A 310 8.19 19.83 0.89
C GLU A 310 7.07 20.86 0.70
N ARG A 311 5.99 20.46 0.03
CA ARG A 311 4.79 21.30 -0.11
C ARG A 311 4.20 21.67 1.25
N ALA A 312 4.13 20.72 2.18
CA ALA A 312 3.64 20.98 3.54
C ALA A 312 4.51 21.97 4.34
N ASN A 313 5.73 22.23 3.89
CA ASN A 313 6.68 23.17 4.50
C ASN A 313 6.77 24.52 3.76
N THR A 314 6.09 24.65 2.62
CA THR A 314 6.09 25.88 1.82
C THR A 314 4.88 26.72 2.18
N SER A 315 5.07 28.02 2.46
CA SER A 315 3.95 28.91 2.75
C SER A 315 3.02 29.03 1.52
N GLN A 316 1.71 29.17 1.74
CA GLN A 316 0.75 29.31 0.63
C GLN A 316 1.15 30.44 -0.34
N LYS A 317 1.69 31.55 0.19
CA LYS A 317 2.19 32.66 -0.61
C LYS A 317 3.35 32.24 -1.52
N LYS A 318 4.38 31.58 -0.96
CA LYS A 318 5.53 31.10 -1.72
C LYS A 318 5.13 30.03 -2.73
N TRP A 319 4.19 29.14 -2.37
CA TRP A 319 3.65 28.12 -3.25
C TRP A 319 2.89 28.73 -4.43
N ASN A 320 2.06 29.74 -4.18
CA ASN A 320 1.33 30.45 -5.23
C ASN A 320 2.28 31.23 -6.16
N GLU A 321 3.37 31.81 -5.64
CA GLU A 321 4.43 32.43 -6.45
C GLU A 321 5.14 31.41 -7.34
N LEU A 322 5.38 30.18 -6.86
CA LEU A 322 5.96 29.08 -7.64
C LEU A 322 4.99 28.58 -8.72
N ILE A 323 3.70 28.41 -8.40
CA ILE A 323 2.67 27.98 -9.37
C ILE A 323 2.47 29.02 -10.47
N GLN A 324 2.52 30.32 -10.15
CA GLN A 324 2.38 31.39 -11.14
C GLN A 324 3.50 31.40 -12.19
N GLN A 325 4.63 30.73 -11.93
CA GLN A 325 5.72 30.57 -12.89
C GLN A 325 5.48 29.40 -13.86
N LEU A 326 4.48 28.55 -13.63
CA LEU A 326 4.13 27.44 -14.52
C LEU A 326 3.47 27.94 -15.83
N PRO A 327 3.66 27.23 -16.96
CA PRO A 327 2.96 27.49 -18.22
C PRO A 327 1.45 27.48 -18.04
N VAL A 328 0.72 28.31 -18.80
CA VAL A 328 -0.75 28.48 -18.68
C VAL A 328 -1.52 27.15 -18.83
N SER A 329 -0.99 26.20 -19.60
CA SER A 329 -1.56 24.84 -19.75
C SER A 329 -1.54 23.99 -18.48
N ALA A 330 -0.64 24.28 -17.52
CA ALA A 330 -0.54 23.61 -16.23
C ALA A 330 -1.30 24.33 -15.11
N ARG A 331 -1.88 25.52 -15.39
CA ARG A 331 -2.63 26.34 -14.43
C ARG A 331 -4.11 25.94 -14.34
N ASN A 332 -4.42 24.65 -14.37
CA ASN A 332 -5.78 24.22 -14.04
C ASN A 332 -6.04 24.51 -12.56
N THR A 333 -6.81 25.58 -12.37
CA THR A 333 -7.19 26.21 -11.13
C THR A 333 -8.08 25.30 -10.31
N VAL A 334 -7.49 24.57 -9.36
CA VAL A 334 -8.18 24.30 -8.09
C VAL A 334 -7.17 24.60 -6.98
N ASP A 335 -7.19 25.84 -6.51
CA ASP A 335 -6.53 26.33 -5.28
C ASP A 335 -7.17 25.74 -3.99
N GLY A 336 -7.81 24.59 -4.10
CA GLY A 336 -8.45 23.91 -2.98
C GLY A 336 -7.61 22.75 -2.51
N MET A 337 -7.48 22.57 -1.19
CA MET A 337 -7.43 21.22 -0.62
C MET A 337 -8.38 20.34 -1.43
N ALA A 338 -7.96 19.14 -1.84
CA ALA A 338 -8.83 18.35 -2.72
C ALA A 338 -10.19 18.20 -2.05
N THR A 339 -11.23 18.42 -2.83
CA THR A 339 -12.57 18.26 -2.29
C THR A 339 -12.77 16.77 -2.05
N PHE A 340 -13.29 16.42 -0.87
CA PHE A 340 -13.56 15.03 -0.54
C PHE A 340 -14.43 14.40 -1.64
N ASP A 341 -14.14 13.15 -2.01
CA ASP A 341 -14.87 12.36 -3.02
C ASP A 341 -14.66 12.76 -4.50
N GLN A 342 -13.60 13.48 -4.83
CA GLN A 342 -13.20 13.64 -6.24
C GLN A 342 -12.85 12.29 -6.88
N THR A 343 -13.42 12.05 -8.06
CA THR A 343 -13.18 10.83 -8.84
C THR A 343 -12.02 10.97 -9.81
N ASP A 344 -11.63 12.20 -10.15
CA ASP A 344 -10.44 12.52 -10.93
C ASP A 344 -9.15 12.46 -10.10
N MET A 345 -8.00 12.38 -10.77
CA MET A 345 -6.66 12.37 -10.18
C MET A 345 -5.87 13.63 -10.52
N ASP A 346 -6.55 14.67 -11.00
CA ASP A 346 -5.93 15.87 -11.58
C ASP A 346 -5.05 16.59 -10.56
N GLN A 347 -5.39 16.54 -9.28
CA GLN A 347 -4.62 17.18 -8.23
C GLN A 347 -3.22 16.56 -8.05
N VAL A 348 -3.09 15.23 -8.18
CA VAL A 348 -1.80 14.54 -8.11
C VAL A 348 -0.99 14.80 -9.38
N ALA A 349 -1.64 14.71 -10.55
CA ALA A 349 -0.99 15.00 -11.83
C ALA A 349 -0.43 16.43 -11.86
N ASN A 350 -1.22 17.42 -11.42
CA ASN A 350 -0.78 18.81 -11.33
C ASN A 350 0.37 19.00 -10.35
N LEU A 351 0.40 18.23 -9.24
CA LEU A 351 1.48 18.31 -8.29
C LEU A 351 2.79 17.74 -8.84
N ILE A 352 2.74 16.60 -9.53
CA ILE A 352 3.92 15.97 -10.15
C ILE A 352 4.51 16.93 -11.18
N MET A 353 3.67 17.48 -12.08
CA MET A 353 4.12 18.49 -13.05
C MET A 353 4.75 19.71 -12.37
N ALA A 354 4.18 20.18 -11.26
CA ALA A 354 4.74 21.30 -10.51
C ALA A 354 6.10 20.96 -9.89
N ALA A 355 6.30 19.74 -9.39
CA ALA A 355 7.56 19.32 -8.80
C ALA A 355 8.69 19.18 -9.82
N GLU A 356 8.40 18.60 -10.99
CA GLU A 356 9.33 18.47 -12.11
C GLU A 356 9.79 19.84 -12.62
N MET A 357 8.88 20.80 -12.76
CA MET A 357 9.21 22.14 -13.23
C MET A 357 9.96 22.99 -12.19
N LEU A 358 9.86 22.65 -10.91
CA LEU A 358 10.49 23.39 -9.81
C LEU A 358 11.80 22.75 -9.31
N HIS A 359 12.25 21.66 -9.95
CA HIS A 359 13.45 20.91 -9.56
C HIS A 359 13.44 20.46 -8.08
N LEU A 360 12.25 20.25 -7.50
CA LEU A 360 12.12 19.77 -6.11
C LEU A 360 12.67 18.33 -5.95
N ASP A 361 12.87 17.63 -7.07
CA ASP A 361 13.45 16.29 -7.15
C ASP A 361 14.99 16.25 -7.28
N GLU A 362 15.67 17.39 -7.43
CA GLU A 362 17.13 17.44 -7.69
C GLU A 362 17.99 17.30 -6.42
N GLY A 363 17.39 17.02 -5.27
CA GLY A 363 18.10 16.87 -4.01
C GLY A 363 18.98 15.62 -3.88
N ASP A 364 18.76 14.56 -4.68
CA ASP A 364 19.55 13.31 -4.57
C ASP A 364 19.44 12.35 -5.77
N ARG A 365 19.04 12.82 -6.97
CA ARG A 365 19.05 11.95 -8.16
C ARG A 365 20.49 11.72 -8.64
N VAL A 366 21.04 10.55 -8.33
CA VAL A 366 22.17 9.99 -9.11
C VAL A 366 21.67 9.85 -10.55
N PRO A 367 22.36 10.44 -11.55
CA PRO A 367 21.88 10.41 -12.92
C PRO A 367 21.92 8.99 -13.45
N TYR A 368 20.76 8.52 -13.95
CA TYR A 368 20.71 7.35 -14.81
C TYR A 368 21.62 7.60 -16.02
N ALA A 369 22.64 6.76 -16.17
CA ALA A 369 23.45 6.68 -17.38
C ALA A 369 22.59 6.14 -18.54
N PRO A 370 22.89 6.54 -19.79
CA PRO A 370 22.01 6.40 -20.95
C PRO A 370 21.65 4.97 -21.36
#